data_AF-A0A955RBF1-F1
#
_entry.id   AF-A0A955RBF1-F1
#
_cell.length_a   1.000
_cell.length_b   1.000
_cell.length_c   1.000
_cell.angle_alpha   90.00
_cell.angle_beta   90.00
_cell.angle_gamma   90.00
#
_symmetry.space_group_name_H-M   'P 1'
#
loop_
_entity.id
_entity.type
_entity.pdbx_description
1 polymer ?
#
loop_
_entity_poly.entity_id
_entity_poly.type
_entity_poly.pdbx_seq_one_letter_code
_entity_poly.pdbx_strand_id
1 'polypeptide(L)'
;GHHRRDLLPVPDPRLTRDELRRKLRHDLRSPLAVILGRAELLLEGVYGELNADQRRSLEVVARNAERLTRELEEVADAFDASTDPPG
;
A
#
# COMPACT_ATOMS: atom_id res chain seq x y z
N GLY A 1 12.94 -1.12 -23.09
CA GLY A 1 12.07 -0.77 -21.95
C GLY A 1 12.11 -1.90 -20.96
N HIS A 2 12.88 -1.77 -19.89
CA HIS A 2 13.05 -2.79 -18.85
C HIS A 2 11.99 -2.61 -17.76
N HIS A 3 10.95 -3.43 -17.77
CA HIS A 3 10.22 -3.73 -16.54
C HIS A 3 11.06 -4.71 -15.73
N ARG A 4 12.01 -4.15 -14.96
CA ARG A 4 12.60 -4.90 -13.85
C ARG A 4 11.45 -5.27 -12.92
N ARG A 5 11.26 -6.57 -12.76
CA ARG A 5 10.50 -7.14 -11.65
C ARG A 5 11.18 -6.65 -10.38
N ASP A 6 10.59 -5.66 -9.74
CA ASP A 6 10.88 -5.36 -8.34
C ASP A 6 10.29 -6.52 -7.52
N LEU A 7 10.94 -7.69 -7.61
CA LEU A 7 10.86 -8.65 -6.53
C LEU A 7 11.30 -7.86 -5.30
N LEU A 8 10.41 -7.79 -4.30
CA LEU A 8 10.74 -7.30 -2.97
C LEU A 8 12.16 -7.78 -2.66
N PRO A 9 13.13 -6.89 -2.39
CA PRO A 9 14.49 -7.32 -2.15
C PRO A 9 14.44 -8.37 -1.06
N VAL A 10 15.02 -9.54 -1.33
CA VAL A 10 15.20 -10.58 -0.31
C VAL A 10 15.82 -9.85 0.88
N PRO A 11 15.15 -9.80 2.05
CA PRO A 11 15.67 -9.04 3.18
C PRO A 11 17.10 -9.48 3.43
N ASP A 12 18.05 -8.53 3.47
CA ASP A 12 19.39 -8.82 3.95
C ASP A 12 19.22 -9.53 5.30
N PRO A 13 19.81 -10.73 5.50
CA PRO A 13 19.68 -11.48 6.74
C PRO A 13 20.15 -10.71 7.99
N ARG A 14 20.78 -9.54 7.81
CA ARG A 14 21.16 -8.59 8.87
C ARG A 14 20.12 -7.52 9.17
N LEU A 15 19.05 -7.37 8.38
CA LEU A 15 17.99 -6.41 8.66
C LEU A 15 17.29 -6.78 9.96
N THR A 16 17.28 -5.84 10.88
CA THR A 16 16.46 -5.96 12.08
C THR A 16 14.99 -5.97 11.70
N ARG A 17 14.16 -6.59 12.55
CA ARG A 17 12.70 -6.66 12.37
C ARG A 17 12.09 -5.26 12.16
N ASP A 18 12.62 -4.26 12.86
CA ASP A 18 12.20 -2.86 12.75
C ASP A 18 12.58 -2.22 11.41
N GLU A 19 13.77 -2.50 10.90
CA GLU A 19 14.21 -2.00 9.59
C GLU A 19 13.42 -2.65 8.46
N LEU A 20 13.19 -3.97 8.52
CA LEU A 20 12.36 -4.67 7.55
C LEU A 20 10.93 -4.11 7.55
N ARG A 21 10.34 -3.87 8.72
CA ARG A 21 9.03 -3.22 8.82
C ARG A 21 9.04 -1.82 8.21
N ARG A 22 9.98 -0.95 8.62
CA ARG A 22 10.06 0.43 8.11
C ARG A 22 10.14 0.44 6.60
N LYS A 23 10.95 -0.47 6.04
CA LYS A 23 11.10 -0.66 4.61
C LYS A 23 9.79 -1.10 3.94
N LEU A 24 9.13 -2.15 4.44
CA LEU A 24 7.86 -2.63 3.88
C LEU A 24 6.77 -1.55 3.94
N ARG A 25 6.67 -0.84 5.06
CA ARG A 25 5.70 0.26 5.23
C ARG A 25 5.94 1.36 4.21
N HIS A 26 7.19 1.82 4.08
CA HIS A 26 7.54 2.90 3.16
C HIS A 26 7.34 2.50 1.69
N ASP A 27 7.83 1.32 1.31
CA ASP A 27 7.83 0.86 -0.07
C ASP A 27 6.41 0.51 -0.59
N LEU A 28 5.48 0.15 0.30
CA LEU A 28 4.09 -0.14 -0.06
C LEU A 28 3.16 1.06 0.10
N ARG A 29 3.41 1.97 1.06
CA ARG A 29 2.56 3.16 1.28
C ARG A 29 2.55 4.08 0.06
N SER A 30 3.72 4.30 -0.56
CA SER A 30 3.84 5.17 -1.73
C SER A 30 3.03 4.66 -2.95
N PRO A 31 3.20 3.42 -3.43
CA PRO A 31 2.42 2.92 -4.56
C PRO A 31 0.92 2.80 -4.25
N LEU A 32 0.53 2.43 -3.03
CA LEU A 32 -0.90 2.40 -2.63
C LEU A 32 -1.52 3.79 -2.64
N ALA A 33 -0.82 4.81 -2.14
CA ALA A 33 -1.29 6.20 -2.19
C ALA A 33 -1.46 6.70 -3.64
N VAL A 34 -0.54 6.33 -4.54
CA VAL A 34 -0.66 6.65 -5.97
C VAL A 34 -1.88 5.96 -6.61
N ILE A 35 -2.11 4.67 -6.30
CA ILE A 35 -3.27 3.94 -6.83
C ILE A 35 -4.57 4.56 -6.35
N LEU A 36 -4.67 4.85 -5.04
CA LEU A 36 -5.86 5.48 -4.44
C LEU A 36 -6.11 6.86 -5.06
N GLY A 37 -5.12 7.74 -5.08
CA GLY A 37 -5.27 9.09 -5.64
C GLY A 37 -5.61 9.08 -7.13
N ARG A 38 -5.07 8.13 -7.91
CA ARG A 38 -5.46 7.96 -9.32
C ARG A 38 -6.91 7.52 -9.47
N ALA A 39 -7.37 6.59 -8.63
CA ALA A 39 -8.75 6.14 -8.63
C ALA A 39 -9.71 7.26 -8.24
N GLU A 40 -9.36 8.06 -7.22
CA GLU A 40 -10.13 9.23 -6.77
C GLU A 40 -10.27 10.26 -7.88
N LEU A 41 -9.17 10.68 -8.52
CA LEU A 41 -9.21 11.65 -9.63
C LEU A 41 -10.09 11.18 -10.80
N LEU A 42 -10.07 9.88 -11.10
CA LEU A 42 -10.96 9.30 -12.12
C LEU A 42 -12.43 9.34 -11.67
N LEU A 43 -12.72 8.97 -10.43
CA LEU A 43 -14.07 8.97 -9.86
C LEU A 43 -14.67 10.38 -9.76
N GLU A 44 -13.84 11.38 -9.48
CA GLU A 44 -14.16 12.82 -9.49
C GLU A 44 -14.40 13.37 -10.89
N GLY A 45 -14.10 12.61 -11.95
CA GLY A 45 -14.31 13.02 -13.34
C GLY A 45 -13.25 13.99 -13.87
N VAL A 46 -12.11 14.14 -13.18
CA VAL A 46 -11.01 15.05 -13.58
C VAL A 46 -10.49 14.71 -14.99
N TYR A 47 -10.55 13.44 -15.38
CA TYR A 47 -10.13 12.95 -16.70
C TYR A 47 -11.28 12.69 -17.68
N GLY A 48 -12.51 13.10 -17.33
CA GLY A 48 -13.72 12.89 -18.12
C GLY A 48 -14.72 11.96 -17.47
N GLU A 49 -15.88 11.80 -18.12
CA GLU A 49 -16.98 10.99 -17.59
C GLU A 49 -16.68 9.49 -17.67
N LEU A 50 -17.07 8.77 -16.61
CA LEU A 50 -17.01 7.33 -16.53
C LEU A 50 -18.37 6.72 -16.83
N ASN A 51 -18.38 5.61 -17.57
CA ASN A 51 -19.58 4.78 -17.63
C ASN A 51 -19.80 4.02 -16.30
N ALA A 52 -20.97 3.40 -16.15
CA ALA A 52 -21.36 2.74 -14.91
C ALA A 52 -20.44 1.58 -14.49
N ASP A 53 -19.94 0.79 -15.45
CA ASP A 53 -19.04 -0.33 -15.17
C ASP A 53 -17.64 0.14 -14.74
N GLN A 54 -17.13 1.19 -15.40
CA GLN A 54 -15.85 1.82 -15.07
C GLN A 54 -15.90 2.42 -13.66
N ARG A 55 -16.97 3.15 -13.33
CA ARG A 55 -17.17 3.72 -11.98
C ARG A 55 -17.19 2.62 -10.92
N ARG A 56 -18.01 1.58 -11.09
CA ARG A 56 -18.06 0.43 -10.15
C ARG A 56 -16.69 -0.23 -9.97
N SER A 57 -15.96 -0.42 -11.06
CA SER A 57 -14.62 -1.02 -11.02
C SER A 57 -13.64 -0.14 -10.25
N LEU A 58 -13.64 1.18 -10.47
CA LEU A 58 -12.77 2.12 -9.77
C LEU A 58 -13.11 2.23 -8.28
N GLU A 59 -14.39 2.20 -7.91
CA GLU A 59 -14.81 2.14 -6.50
C GLU A 59 -14.27 0.87 -5.80
N VAL A 60 -14.25 -0.27 -6.50
CA VAL A 60 -13.62 -1.50 -5.99
C VAL A 60 -12.11 -1.29 -5.81
N VAL A 61 -11.42 -0.70 -6.79
CA VAL A 61 -9.98 -0.41 -6.70
C VAL A 61 -9.66 0.49 -5.51
N ALA A 62 -10.39 1.61 -5.35
CA ALA A 62 -10.20 2.55 -4.24
C ALA A 62 -10.39 1.86 -2.88
N ARG A 63 -11.51 1.14 -2.69
CA ARG A 63 -11.77 0.39 -1.44
C ARG A 63 -10.68 -0.65 -1.14
N ASN A 64 -10.13 -1.31 -2.15
CA ASN A 64 -9.03 -2.27 -1.96
C ASN A 64 -7.72 -1.56 -1.56
N ALA A 65 -7.38 -0.44 -2.20
CA ALA A 65 -6.18 0.32 -1.87
C ALA A 65 -6.22 0.87 -0.43
N GLU A 66 -7.38 1.38 -0.01
CA GLU A 66 -7.62 1.79 1.38
C GLU A 66 -7.50 0.63 2.36
N ARG A 67 -8.11 -0.52 2.04
CA ARG A 67 -8.04 -1.71 2.91
C ARG A 67 -6.60 -2.20 3.07
N LEU A 68 -5.84 -2.29 1.99
CA LEU A 68 -4.44 -2.69 2.03
C LEU A 68 -3.58 -1.69 2.82
N THR A 69 -3.91 -0.41 2.76
CA THR A 69 -3.23 0.62 3.57
C THR A 69 -3.45 0.38 5.06
N ARG A 70 -4.69 0.05 5.48
CA ARG A 70 -5.00 -0.30 6.87
C ARG A 70 -4.34 -1.61 7.31
N GLU A 71 -4.42 -2.65 6.49
CA GLU A 71 -3.76 -3.95 6.77
C GLU A 71 -2.24 -3.78 6.94
N LEU A 72 -1.62 -2.92 6.13
CA LEU A 72 -0.19 -2.58 6.26
C LEU A 72 0.12 -1.84 7.56
N GLU A 73 -0.77 -0.96 8.00
CA GLU A 73 -0.65 -0.25 9.27
C GLU A 73 -0.77 -1.22 10.46
N GLU A 74 -1.78 -2.09 10.46
CA GLU A 74 -1.99 -3.12 11.48
C GLU A 74 -0.80 -4.08 11.62
N VAL A 75 -0.32 -4.61 10.49
CA VAL A 75 0.85 -5.52 10.48
C VAL A 75 2.05 -4.82 11.09
N ALA A 76 2.28 -3.58 10.69
CA ALA A 76 3.42 -2.82 11.15
C ALA A 76 3.31 -2.45 12.64
N ASP A 77 2.12 -2.23 13.18
CA ASP A 77 1.92 -1.96 14.61
C ASP A 77 2.05 -3.24 15.46
N ALA A 78 1.63 -4.40 14.94
CA ALA A 78 1.86 -5.70 15.59
C ALA A 78 3.35 -6.02 15.79
N PHE A 79 4.23 -5.46 14.96
CA PHE A 79 5.67 -5.53 15.15
C PHE A 79 6.18 -4.67 16.32
N ASP A 80 5.55 -3.52 16.64
CA ASP A 80 5.90 -2.69 17.80
C ASP A 80 5.55 -3.38 19.11
N ALA A 81 4.33 -3.93 19.20
CA ALA A 81 3.79 -4.52 20.44
C ALA A 81 4.60 -5.72 20.97
N SER A 82 5.41 -6.36 20.12
CA SER A 82 6.26 -7.49 20.50
C SER A 82 7.66 -7.11 20.99
N THR A 83 7.98 -5.82 21.03
CA THR A 83 9.33 -5.30 21.31
C THR A 83 9.39 -4.48 22.61
N ASP A 84 8.24 -4.13 23.21
CA ASP A 84 8.17 -3.61 24.58
C ASP A 84 8.06 -4.77 25.59
N PRO A 85 8.93 -4.85 26.62
CA PRO A 85 8.67 -5.71 27.75
C PRO A 85 7.45 -5.18 28.52
N PRO A 86 6.59 -6.05 29.10
CA PRO A 86 5.56 -5.58 30.01
C PRO A 86 6.24 -4.91 31.22
N GLY A 87 5.99 -3.62 31.37
CA GLY A 87 6.22 -2.90 32.62
C GLY A 87 5.16 -3.26 33.65
#